data_AF-A0A5B0N1E9-F1
#
_entry.id   AF-A0A5B0N1E9-F1
#
_cell.length_a   1.000
_cell.length_b   1.000
_cell.length_c   1.000
_cell.angle_alpha   90.00
_cell.angle_beta   90.00
_cell.angle_gamma   90.00
#
_symmetry.space_group_name_H-M   'P 1'
#
loop_
_entity.id
_entity.type
_entity.pdbx_description
1 polymer ?
#
loop_
_entity_poly.entity_id
_entity_poly.type
_entity_poly.pdbx_seq_one_letter_code
_entity_poly.pdbx_strand_id
1 'polypeptide(L)'
;MWLWIFVNTVYRAEPHEQLYRSTYGSTIAKFNDLFAADVGKFLNQGRDGIALDKIRSREFYEIILQFSDIFWVNNLRLLGSLGVSEEAELLKQHASIYRWLLCCNEHDLIPALEPFKLVITMKQSDEKVYRIMKRKNKFTVDIGSVSERQGFLTEAAIILLATYYKTVNLEKWEVVFENDFNFVSHMSKTATESFYSATRIARREMHHLQLFPWENACDLSSTYAVLRKVQFTKPCGVDFKRYINEIDLPRSEVKEEDEEIGAIPLDLPETGKIDCEQDMKTGIWARWGHISMIATNLQSRRLEEPLRVDSTGIMVEIKKFKMRQGKKKLHFAHKTISERGFVGRAGRLLEVLLALNQRLMETLGHPLTTSIDLEEQNKVQLFFLHLITSSPASLSIDPKINEQIDLGKIAFIQVSLFKAIECRSTEKVYKLYDRAPRLSRQNLIMCEVAVKTLAYYYRRESYIKWINVFEDEAKFFKSFEKIAKRIKTNSDYSRFSRDSFPEMRKAKMIPWRNPVIITNRQKVTITRLFKIDHYAQLKLKKKDKT
;
A
#
# COMPACT_ATOMS: atom_id res chain seq x y z
N MET A 1 8.07 -12.50 -16.05
CA MET A 1 7.08 -11.96 -17.00
C MET A 1 5.87 -11.38 -16.27
N TRP A 2 5.17 -12.15 -15.43
CA TRP A 2 3.99 -11.68 -14.68
C TRP A 2 4.24 -10.41 -13.84
N LEU A 3 5.36 -10.39 -13.11
CA LEU A 3 5.83 -9.21 -12.37
C LEU A 3 5.98 -7.96 -13.26
N TRP A 4 6.43 -8.14 -14.51
CA TRP A 4 6.61 -7.07 -15.47
C TRP A 4 5.26 -6.52 -15.96
N ILE A 5 4.33 -7.41 -16.27
CA ILE A 5 2.96 -7.05 -16.66
C ILE A 5 2.31 -6.26 -15.52
N PHE A 6 2.29 -6.81 -14.31
CA PHE A 6 1.72 -6.16 -13.12
C PHE A 6 2.24 -4.74 -12.93
N VAL A 7 3.57 -4.58 -12.82
CA VAL A 7 4.16 -3.28 -12.48
C VAL A 7 3.90 -2.24 -13.56
N ASN A 8 3.89 -2.63 -14.83
CA ASN A 8 3.69 -1.67 -15.91
C ASN A 8 2.22 -1.47 -16.31
N THR A 9 1.27 -2.20 -15.75
CA THR A 9 -0.16 -1.90 -15.90
C THR A 9 -0.71 -1.23 -14.64
N VAL A 10 -0.46 -1.81 -13.46
CA VAL A 10 -1.01 -1.32 -12.18
C VAL A 10 -0.32 -0.04 -11.69
N TYR A 11 1.01 0.08 -11.78
CA TYR A 11 1.74 1.29 -11.36
C TYR A 11 1.93 2.33 -12.47
N ARG A 12 1.34 2.07 -13.63
CA ARG A 12 1.40 2.96 -14.80
C ARG A 12 0.06 3.01 -15.52
N ALA A 13 -1.02 2.90 -14.77
CA ALA A 13 -2.38 2.93 -15.31
C ALA A 13 -2.65 4.25 -16.06
N GLU A 14 -3.52 4.18 -17.05
CA GLU A 14 -4.03 5.36 -17.74
C GLU A 14 -5.07 6.03 -16.84
N PRO A 15 -5.22 7.36 -16.92
CA PRO A 15 -6.20 8.08 -16.12
C PRO A 15 -7.65 7.58 -16.29
N HIS A 16 -8.04 7.17 -17.51
CA HIS A 16 -9.38 6.67 -17.78
C HIS A 16 -9.63 5.30 -17.13
N GLU A 17 -8.62 4.44 -17.01
CA GLU A 17 -8.73 3.13 -16.36
C GLU A 17 -9.09 3.28 -14.88
N GLN A 18 -8.50 4.26 -14.19
CA GLN A 18 -8.84 4.62 -12.80
C GLN A 18 -10.20 5.31 -12.68
N LEU A 19 -10.53 6.19 -13.63
CA LEU A 19 -11.80 6.91 -13.66
C LEU A 19 -12.96 5.92 -13.75
N TYR A 20 -12.94 5.04 -14.75
CA TYR A 20 -13.99 4.04 -14.95
C TYR A 20 -14.11 3.11 -13.75
N ARG A 21 -12.98 2.65 -13.19
CA ARG A 21 -13.01 1.83 -11.96
C ARG A 21 -13.69 2.53 -10.80
N SER A 22 -13.56 3.85 -10.74
CA SER A 22 -14.21 4.67 -9.70
C SER A 22 -15.70 4.84 -9.96
N THR A 23 -16.07 5.09 -11.22
CA THR A 23 -17.48 5.19 -11.65
C THR A 23 -18.26 3.91 -11.39
N TYR A 24 -17.66 2.74 -11.66
CA TYR A 24 -18.30 1.44 -11.51
C TYR A 24 -17.99 0.72 -10.19
N GLY A 25 -17.51 1.46 -9.17
CA GLY A 25 -17.04 0.86 -7.91
C GLY A 25 -18.07 -0.02 -7.20
N SER A 26 -19.35 0.35 -7.22
CA SER A 26 -20.43 -0.44 -6.61
C SER A 26 -20.71 -1.75 -7.37
N THR A 27 -20.65 -1.72 -8.70
CA THR A 27 -20.79 -2.92 -9.55
C THR A 27 -19.61 -3.86 -9.35
N ILE A 28 -18.38 -3.32 -9.28
CA ILE A 28 -17.17 -4.10 -9.02
C ILE A 28 -17.23 -4.75 -7.64
N ALA A 29 -17.72 -4.04 -6.61
CA ALA A 29 -17.90 -4.61 -5.28
C ALA A 29 -18.85 -5.82 -5.29
N LYS A 30 -20.01 -5.69 -5.94
CA LYS A 30 -20.96 -6.82 -6.10
C LYS A 30 -20.34 -7.99 -6.86
N PHE A 31 -19.58 -7.72 -7.91
CA PHE A 31 -18.84 -8.76 -8.62
C PHE A 31 -17.85 -9.47 -7.68
N ASN A 32 -17.07 -8.72 -6.90
CA ASN A 32 -16.09 -9.29 -5.98
C ASN A 32 -16.74 -10.20 -4.93
N ASP A 33 -17.91 -9.83 -4.41
CA ASP A 33 -18.63 -10.65 -3.44
C ASP A 33 -19.09 -11.98 -4.06
N LEU A 34 -19.65 -11.93 -5.28
CA LEU A 34 -20.10 -13.12 -6.00
C LEU A 34 -18.92 -14.02 -6.41
N PHE A 35 -17.90 -13.42 -7.02
CA PHE A 35 -16.73 -14.14 -7.49
C PHE A 35 -15.94 -14.77 -6.33
N ALA A 36 -15.82 -14.08 -5.19
CA ALA A 36 -15.23 -14.66 -3.98
C ALA A 36 -16.00 -15.91 -3.52
N ALA A 37 -17.33 -15.87 -3.56
CA ALA A 37 -18.15 -17.02 -3.18
C ALA A 37 -17.91 -18.21 -4.11
N ASP A 38 -17.79 -17.98 -5.41
CA ASP A 38 -17.60 -19.05 -6.38
C ASP A 38 -16.19 -19.64 -6.33
N VAL A 39 -15.14 -18.81 -6.31
CA VAL A 39 -13.76 -19.28 -6.11
C VAL A 39 -13.65 -20.04 -4.78
N GLY A 40 -14.29 -19.54 -3.72
CA GLY A 40 -14.34 -20.21 -2.43
C GLY A 40 -14.97 -21.61 -2.49
N LYS A 41 -16.05 -21.81 -3.28
CA LYS A 41 -16.67 -23.13 -3.46
C LYS A 41 -15.71 -24.10 -4.15
N PHE A 42 -15.08 -23.67 -5.25
CA PHE A 42 -14.19 -24.54 -6.04
C PHE A 42 -12.95 -24.96 -5.25
N LEU A 43 -12.36 -24.04 -4.49
CA LEU A 43 -11.23 -24.36 -3.62
C LEU A 43 -11.60 -25.35 -2.50
N ASN A 44 -12.87 -25.44 -2.11
CA ASN A 44 -13.36 -26.37 -1.09
C ASN A 44 -13.73 -27.76 -1.63
N GLN A 45 -14.01 -27.90 -2.93
CA GLN A 45 -14.47 -29.17 -3.53
C GLN A 45 -13.34 -30.20 -3.73
N GLY A 46 -12.07 -29.80 -3.76
CA GLY A 46 -10.89 -30.68 -3.91
C GLY A 46 -10.30 -31.24 -2.61
N ARG A 47 -11.12 -31.62 -1.62
CA ARG A 47 -10.77 -31.90 -0.20
C ARG A 47 -9.39 -32.55 0.08
N ASP A 48 -8.58 -31.86 0.89
CA ASP A 48 -8.15 -32.27 2.24
C ASP A 48 -7.57 -31.04 2.96
N GLY A 49 -8.18 -30.61 4.07
CA GLY A 49 -7.48 -29.84 5.10
C GLY A 49 -7.05 -28.39 4.86
N ILE A 50 -7.43 -27.68 3.78
CA ILE A 50 -7.32 -26.21 3.79
C ILE A 50 -8.44 -25.70 4.71
N ALA A 51 -8.10 -25.46 5.97
CA ALA A 51 -9.02 -25.07 7.03
C ALA A 51 -10.05 -24.04 6.51
N LEU A 52 -11.34 -24.39 6.62
CA LEU A 52 -12.48 -23.55 6.27
C LEU A 52 -12.37 -22.11 6.83
N ASP A 53 -11.60 -21.93 7.91
CA ASP A 53 -11.33 -20.66 8.55
C ASP A 53 -10.49 -19.69 7.69
N LYS A 54 -9.63 -20.19 6.79
CA LYS A 54 -8.81 -19.34 5.89
C LYS A 54 -9.60 -18.79 4.69
N ILE A 55 -10.56 -19.55 4.15
CA ILE A 55 -11.36 -19.11 2.98
C ILE A 55 -12.48 -18.14 3.41
N ARG A 56 -12.95 -18.23 4.67
CA ARG A 56 -13.82 -17.22 5.30
C ARG A 56 -13.06 -16.04 5.90
N SER A 57 -11.74 -16.04 5.81
CA SER A 57 -10.92 -14.98 6.39
C SER A 57 -10.99 -13.72 5.55
N ARG A 58 -10.85 -12.58 6.24
CA ARG A 58 -10.64 -11.26 5.65
C ARG A 58 -9.51 -11.24 4.60
N GLU A 59 -8.50 -12.11 4.75
CA GLU A 59 -7.36 -12.20 3.83
C GLU A 59 -7.76 -12.76 2.45
N PHE A 60 -8.70 -13.71 2.39
CA PHE A 60 -9.19 -14.26 1.12
C PHE A 60 -9.93 -13.19 0.31
N TYR A 61 -10.81 -12.42 0.95
CA TYR A 61 -11.48 -11.32 0.26
C TYR A 61 -10.49 -10.27 -0.27
N GLU A 62 -9.41 -9.99 0.48
CA GLU A 62 -8.36 -9.09 0.03
C GLU A 62 -7.60 -9.62 -1.19
N ILE A 63 -7.38 -10.93 -1.28
CA ILE A 63 -6.82 -11.57 -2.48
C ILE A 63 -7.75 -11.35 -3.68
N ILE A 64 -9.06 -11.51 -3.50
CA ILE A 64 -10.05 -11.27 -4.57
C ILE A 64 -10.07 -9.81 -5.01
N LEU A 65 -10.00 -8.85 -4.06
CA LEU A 65 -9.88 -7.43 -4.40
C LEU A 65 -8.63 -7.13 -5.23
N GLN A 66 -7.49 -7.70 -4.86
CA GLN A 66 -6.24 -7.56 -5.63
C GLN A 66 -6.36 -8.17 -7.03
N PHE A 67 -6.90 -9.38 -7.13
CA PHE A 67 -7.17 -10.02 -8.41
C PHE A 67 -8.06 -9.14 -9.31
N SER A 68 -9.18 -8.66 -8.79
CA SER A 68 -10.12 -7.83 -9.56
C SER A 68 -9.47 -6.56 -10.08
N ASP A 69 -8.59 -5.93 -9.32
CA ASP A 69 -7.89 -4.71 -9.75
C ASP A 69 -6.87 -5.00 -10.86
N ILE A 70 -6.15 -6.11 -10.74
CA ILE A 70 -5.21 -6.57 -11.76
C ILE A 70 -5.98 -6.92 -13.04
N PHE A 71 -7.07 -7.68 -12.91
CA PHE A 71 -7.93 -8.09 -14.01
C PHE A 71 -8.51 -6.87 -14.73
N TRP A 72 -9.04 -5.91 -13.97
CA TRP A 72 -9.62 -4.68 -14.48
C TRP A 72 -8.66 -3.94 -15.41
N VAL A 73 -7.46 -3.61 -14.93
CA VAL A 73 -6.51 -2.79 -15.69
C VAL A 73 -5.97 -3.57 -16.90
N ASN A 74 -5.64 -4.86 -16.73
CA ASN A 74 -5.11 -5.66 -17.84
C ASN A 74 -6.16 -5.88 -18.95
N ASN A 75 -7.43 -6.05 -18.60
CA ASN A 75 -8.48 -6.20 -19.60
C ASN A 75 -8.71 -4.91 -20.40
N LEU A 76 -8.77 -3.75 -19.74
CA LEU A 76 -8.90 -2.46 -20.44
C LEU A 76 -7.71 -2.19 -21.37
N ARG A 77 -6.49 -2.52 -20.92
CA ARG A 77 -5.27 -2.45 -21.75
C ARG A 77 -5.36 -3.35 -22.97
N LEU A 78 -5.82 -4.58 -22.79
CA LEU A 78 -6.00 -5.54 -23.88
C LEU A 78 -7.02 -5.02 -24.89
N LEU A 79 -8.20 -4.59 -24.46
CA LEU A 79 -9.23 -4.04 -25.34
C LEU A 79 -8.72 -2.84 -26.15
N GLY A 80 -8.03 -1.90 -25.50
CA GLY A 80 -7.41 -0.78 -26.20
C GLY A 80 -6.34 -1.21 -27.20
N SER A 81 -5.58 -2.27 -26.90
CA SER A 81 -4.58 -2.85 -27.81
C SER A 81 -5.19 -3.62 -28.99
N LEU A 82 -6.45 -4.00 -28.89
CA LEU A 82 -7.23 -4.68 -29.92
C LEU A 82 -8.08 -3.71 -30.75
N GLY A 83 -7.93 -2.40 -30.54
CA GLY A 83 -8.55 -1.36 -31.35
C GLY A 83 -9.87 -0.81 -30.83
N VAL A 84 -10.26 -1.12 -29.59
CA VAL A 84 -11.44 -0.50 -28.98
C VAL A 84 -11.08 0.91 -28.50
N SER A 85 -11.55 1.94 -29.20
CA SER A 85 -11.37 3.36 -28.83
C SER A 85 -12.58 3.97 -28.14
N GLU A 86 -13.78 3.58 -28.53
CA GLU A 86 -15.00 4.21 -28.03
C GLU A 86 -15.30 3.73 -26.61
N GLU A 87 -15.57 4.69 -25.70
CA GLU A 87 -15.80 4.41 -24.28
C GLU A 87 -16.99 3.46 -24.07
N ALA A 88 -18.10 3.68 -24.78
CA ALA A 88 -19.29 2.85 -24.66
C ALA A 88 -19.02 1.39 -25.04
N GLU A 89 -18.31 1.17 -26.15
CA GLU A 89 -17.94 -0.17 -26.61
C GLU A 89 -16.90 -0.81 -25.69
N LEU A 90 -15.90 -0.04 -25.23
CA LEU A 90 -14.91 -0.51 -24.26
C LEU A 90 -15.56 -1.05 -22.99
N LEU A 91 -16.50 -0.29 -22.41
CA LEU A 91 -17.19 -0.67 -21.19
C LEU A 91 -18.16 -1.84 -21.42
N LYS A 92 -18.81 -1.90 -22.59
CA LYS A 92 -19.66 -3.03 -22.98
C LYS A 92 -18.85 -4.32 -23.07
N GLN A 93 -17.72 -4.31 -23.79
CA GLN A 93 -16.85 -5.48 -23.92
C GLN A 93 -16.21 -5.88 -22.59
N HIS A 94 -15.84 -4.89 -21.77
CA HIS A 94 -15.35 -5.15 -20.42
C HIS A 94 -16.41 -5.85 -19.56
N ALA A 95 -17.67 -5.39 -19.60
CA ALA A 95 -18.77 -5.99 -18.85
C ALA A 95 -19.10 -7.43 -19.31
N SER A 96 -18.97 -7.74 -20.61
CA SER A 96 -19.17 -9.10 -21.13
C SER A 96 -18.25 -10.12 -20.46
N ILE A 97 -16.99 -9.75 -20.22
CA ILE A 97 -16.01 -10.62 -19.57
C ILE A 97 -16.37 -10.87 -18.09
N TYR A 98 -16.79 -9.82 -17.38
CA TYR A 98 -17.22 -9.96 -15.99
C TYR A 98 -18.49 -10.81 -15.86
N ARG A 99 -19.43 -10.69 -16.81
CA ARG A 99 -20.60 -11.57 -16.87
C ARG A 99 -20.21 -13.01 -17.15
N TRP A 100 -19.28 -13.23 -18.09
CA TRP A 100 -18.76 -14.57 -18.36
C TRP A 100 -18.09 -15.17 -17.13
N LEU A 101 -17.25 -14.43 -16.40
CA LEU A 101 -16.62 -14.93 -15.17
C LEU A 101 -17.63 -15.41 -14.11
N LEU A 102 -18.79 -14.75 -14.01
CA LEU A 102 -19.85 -15.14 -13.07
C LEU A 102 -20.70 -16.34 -13.56
N CYS A 103 -20.57 -16.74 -14.82
CA CYS A 103 -21.36 -17.81 -15.43
C CYS A 103 -20.52 -18.92 -16.06
N CYS A 104 -19.19 -18.82 -16.01
CA CYS A 104 -18.28 -19.79 -16.62
C CYS A 104 -18.30 -21.12 -15.86
N ASN A 105 -18.00 -22.20 -16.57
CA ASN A 105 -18.00 -23.53 -15.98
C ASN A 105 -16.76 -23.71 -15.09
N GLU A 106 -16.83 -24.67 -14.17
CA GLU A 106 -15.69 -25.03 -13.33
C GLU A 106 -14.43 -25.31 -14.16
N HIS A 107 -14.59 -26.04 -15.27
CA HIS A 107 -13.50 -26.38 -16.18
C HIS A 107 -12.76 -25.15 -16.75
N ASP A 108 -13.45 -24.03 -16.94
CA ASP A 108 -12.86 -22.79 -17.45
C ASP A 108 -12.07 -22.05 -16.35
N LEU A 109 -12.44 -22.26 -15.09
CA LEU A 109 -11.75 -21.66 -13.94
C LEU A 109 -10.53 -22.46 -13.49
N ILE A 110 -10.55 -23.80 -13.64
CA ILE A 110 -9.48 -24.71 -13.19
C ILE A 110 -8.06 -24.18 -13.50
N PRO A 111 -7.74 -23.71 -14.73
CA PRO A 111 -6.40 -23.23 -15.05
C PRO A 111 -5.94 -22.05 -14.19
N ALA A 112 -6.88 -21.21 -13.74
CA ALA A 112 -6.59 -20.05 -12.90
C ALA A 112 -6.66 -20.36 -11.40
N LEU A 113 -7.29 -21.47 -11.00
CA LEU A 113 -7.37 -21.89 -9.59
C LEU A 113 -6.01 -22.30 -9.02
N GLU A 114 -5.10 -22.85 -9.83
CA GLU A 114 -3.76 -23.23 -9.36
C GLU A 114 -2.95 -22.03 -8.83
N PRO A 115 -2.81 -20.91 -9.57
CA PRO A 115 -2.22 -19.70 -9.00
C PRO A 115 -2.93 -19.19 -7.73
N PHE A 116 -4.27 -19.29 -7.65
CA PHE A 116 -4.99 -18.93 -6.42
C PHE A 116 -4.64 -19.84 -5.23
N LYS A 117 -4.52 -21.15 -5.44
CA LYS A 117 -4.09 -22.09 -4.39
C LYS A 117 -2.70 -21.75 -3.87
N LEU A 118 -1.76 -21.43 -4.76
CA LEU A 118 -0.42 -20.96 -4.37
C LEU A 118 -0.49 -19.69 -3.51
N VAL A 119 -1.27 -18.70 -3.93
CA VAL A 119 -1.44 -17.43 -3.21
C VAL A 119 -2.01 -17.62 -1.80
N ILE A 120 -2.99 -18.52 -1.63
CA ILE A 120 -3.69 -18.77 -0.36
C ILE A 120 -2.85 -19.61 0.60
N THR A 121 -2.05 -20.54 0.07
CA THR A 121 -1.20 -21.42 0.88
C THR A 121 0.14 -20.77 1.25
N MET A 122 0.59 -19.77 0.49
CA MET A 122 1.84 -19.04 0.70
C MET A 122 1.85 -18.30 2.04
N LYS A 123 2.82 -18.66 2.90
CA LYS A 123 3.12 -17.92 4.13
C LYS A 123 3.77 -16.59 3.80
N GLN A 124 3.43 -15.55 4.56
CA GLN A 124 4.01 -14.22 4.37
C GLN A 124 5.53 -14.18 4.62
N SER A 125 6.07 -15.06 5.46
CA SER A 125 7.51 -15.19 5.71
C SER A 125 8.32 -15.64 4.49
N ASP A 126 7.68 -16.36 3.58
CA ASP A 126 8.32 -17.03 2.45
C ASP A 126 8.14 -16.21 1.16
N GLU A 127 7.33 -15.16 1.21
CA GLU A 127 6.97 -14.32 0.06
C GLU A 127 8.16 -13.47 -0.38
N LYS A 128 8.58 -13.67 -1.63
CA LYS A 128 9.63 -12.86 -2.25
C LYS A 128 9.09 -11.53 -2.74
N VAL A 129 9.94 -10.50 -2.63
CA VAL A 129 9.65 -9.16 -3.15
C VAL A 129 10.70 -8.77 -4.17
N TYR A 130 10.25 -8.24 -5.30
CA TYR A 130 11.09 -7.85 -6.42
C TYR A 130 10.99 -6.36 -6.66
N ARG A 131 12.10 -5.72 -7.03
CA ARG A 131 12.16 -4.35 -7.53
C ARG A 131 12.38 -4.35 -9.04
N ILE A 132 11.47 -3.72 -9.77
CA ILE A 132 11.57 -3.55 -11.21
C ILE A 132 12.29 -2.24 -11.51
N MET A 133 13.46 -2.31 -12.13
CA MET A 133 14.29 -1.16 -12.47
C MET A 133 14.58 -1.10 -13.97
N LYS A 134 14.46 0.08 -14.57
CA LYS A 134 14.77 0.33 -15.99
C LYS A 134 16.01 1.22 -16.11
N ARG A 135 17.05 0.72 -16.77
CA ARG A 135 18.22 1.54 -17.13
C ARG A 135 17.83 2.51 -18.24
N LYS A 136 18.08 3.81 -18.04
CA LYS A 136 17.88 4.86 -19.04
C LYS A 136 19.13 5.73 -19.08
N ASN A 137 19.94 5.56 -20.12
CA ASN A 137 21.24 6.21 -20.29
C ASN A 137 22.11 6.04 -19.02
N LYS A 138 22.57 7.15 -18.41
CA LYS A 138 23.44 7.16 -17.22
C LYS A 138 22.71 6.93 -15.89
N PHE A 139 21.39 6.70 -15.90
CA PHE A 139 20.59 6.59 -14.69
C PHE A 139 19.68 5.36 -14.69
N THR A 140 19.36 4.86 -13.50
CA THR A 140 18.40 3.77 -13.31
C THR A 140 17.09 4.36 -12.78
N VAL A 141 15.98 4.01 -13.43
CA VAL A 141 14.63 4.44 -13.05
C VAL A 141 13.94 3.29 -12.33
N ASP A 142 13.60 3.49 -11.06
CA ASP A 142 12.76 2.56 -10.32
C ASP A 142 11.31 2.62 -10.85
N ILE A 143 10.82 1.48 -11.34
CA ILE A 143 9.44 1.34 -11.83
C ILE A 143 8.49 1.02 -10.67
N GLY A 144 8.92 0.19 -9.72
CA GLY A 144 8.16 -0.17 -8.53
C GLY A 144 8.53 -1.55 -8.00
N SER A 145 8.07 -1.84 -6.79
CA SER A 145 8.23 -3.13 -6.12
C SER A 145 6.95 -3.96 -6.18
N VAL A 146 7.10 -5.26 -6.35
CA VAL A 146 6.00 -6.22 -6.54
C VAL A 146 6.31 -7.50 -5.79
N SER A 147 5.31 -8.11 -5.16
CA SER A 147 5.50 -9.40 -4.51
C SER A 147 5.24 -10.57 -5.44
N GLU A 148 5.75 -11.73 -5.07
CA GLU A 148 5.46 -12.99 -5.76
C GLU A 148 3.96 -13.29 -5.83
N ARG A 149 3.22 -13.01 -4.73
CA ARG A 149 1.76 -13.14 -4.68
C ARG A 149 1.06 -12.32 -5.76
N GLN A 150 1.48 -11.07 -5.96
CA GLN A 150 0.94 -10.22 -7.04
C GLN A 150 1.29 -10.75 -8.43
N GLY A 151 2.44 -11.42 -8.56
CA GLY A 151 2.82 -12.16 -9.77
C GLY A 151 1.84 -13.28 -10.10
N PHE A 152 1.53 -14.16 -9.14
CA PHE A 152 0.56 -15.25 -9.31
C PHE A 152 -0.86 -14.75 -9.59
N LEU A 153 -1.32 -13.67 -8.95
CA LEU A 153 -2.62 -13.08 -9.26
C LEU A 153 -2.67 -12.48 -10.67
N THR A 154 -1.53 -11.97 -11.16
CA THR A 154 -1.42 -11.51 -12.55
C THR A 154 -1.48 -12.69 -13.51
N GLU A 155 -0.79 -13.78 -13.21
CA GLU A 155 -0.88 -15.02 -13.98
C GLU A 155 -2.33 -15.53 -14.08
N ALA A 156 -3.05 -15.64 -12.94
CA ALA A 156 -4.46 -16.01 -12.93
C ALA A 156 -5.32 -15.08 -13.81
N ALA A 157 -5.11 -13.77 -13.72
CA ALA A 157 -5.87 -12.80 -14.50
C ALA A 157 -5.64 -12.97 -16.01
N ILE A 158 -4.38 -13.17 -16.44
CA ILE A 158 -4.06 -13.37 -17.86
C ILE A 158 -4.61 -14.71 -18.37
N ILE A 159 -4.54 -15.78 -17.56
CA ILE A 159 -5.11 -17.08 -17.91
C ILE A 159 -6.63 -16.98 -18.12
N LEU A 160 -7.35 -16.28 -17.23
CA LEU A 160 -8.80 -16.09 -17.37
C LEU A 160 -9.16 -15.24 -18.58
N LEU A 161 -8.38 -14.21 -18.90
CA LEU A 161 -8.57 -13.45 -20.14
C LEU A 161 -8.38 -14.35 -21.37
N ALA A 162 -7.30 -15.14 -21.42
CA ALA A 162 -7.07 -16.07 -22.53
C ALA A 162 -8.23 -17.06 -22.67
N THR A 163 -8.69 -17.62 -21.56
CA THR A 163 -9.80 -18.59 -21.51
C THR A 163 -11.09 -17.97 -22.01
N TYR A 164 -11.45 -16.76 -21.58
CA TYR A 164 -12.61 -16.03 -22.11
C TYR A 164 -12.56 -15.90 -23.64
N TYR A 165 -11.47 -15.31 -24.17
CA TYR A 165 -11.40 -15.01 -25.59
C TYR A 165 -11.41 -16.28 -26.45
N LYS A 166 -10.81 -17.36 -25.95
CA LYS A 166 -10.77 -18.67 -26.62
C LYS A 166 -12.11 -19.41 -26.58
N THR A 167 -12.80 -19.41 -25.44
CA THR A 167 -14.09 -20.11 -25.26
C THR A 167 -15.24 -19.42 -25.97
N VAL A 168 -15.22 -18.07 -26.03
CA VAL A 168 -16.29 -17.30 -26.68
C VAL A 168 -16.17 -17.35 -28.20
N ASN A 169 -14.96 -17.32 -28.77
CA ASN A 169 -14.76 -17.39 -30.21
C ASN A 169 -13.38 -17.95 -30.57
N LEU A 170 -13.31 -19.29 -30.72
CA LEU A 170 -12.07 -20.01 -31.01
C LEU A 170 -11.48 -19.62 -32.37
N GLU A 171 -12.32 -19.48 -33.40
CA GLU A 171 -11.85 -19.14 -34.76
C GLU A 171 -11.15 -17.78 -34.77
N LYS A 172 -11.77 -16.77 -34.14
CA LYS A 172 -11.16 -15.43 -34.01
C LYS A 172 -9.89 -15.45 -33.16
N TRP A 173 -9.87 -16.25 -32.10
CA TRP A 173 -8.68 -16.46 -31.27
C TRP A 173 -7.52 -17.03 -32.10
N GLU A 174 -7.76 -18.06 -32.90
CA GLU A 174 -6.74 -18.70 -33.74
C GLU A 174 -6.18 -17.76 -34.81
N VAL A 175 -6.99 -16.87 -35.39
CA VAL A 175 -6.48 -15.88 -36.36
C VAL A 175 -5.71 -14.76 -35.67
N VAL A 176 -6.21 -14.22 -34.55
CA VAL A 176 -5.61 -13.03 -33.92
C VAL A 176 -4.34 -13.39 -33.14
N PHE A 177 -4.37 -14.49 -32.40
CA PHE A 177 -3.29 -14.90 -31.51
C PHE A 177 -2.61 -16.20 -31.92
N GLU A 178 -3.27 -17.09 -32.66
CA GLU A 178 -2.81 -18.46 -32.99
C GLU A 178 -2.73 -19.40 -31.78
N ASN A 179 -2.10 -18.97 -30.68
CA ASN A 179 -1.89 -19.78 -29.49
C ASN A 179 -1.72 -18.93 -28.22
N ASP A 180 -1.79 -19.59 -27.07
CA ASP A 180 -1.70 -18.98 -25.74
C ASP A 180 -0.35 -18.28 -25.52
N PHE A 181 0.75 -18.80 -26.09
CA PHE A 181 2.08 -18.17 -25.99
C PHE A 181 2.08 -16.77 -26.62
N ASN A 182 1.54 -16.65 -27.84
CA ASN A 182 1.45 -15.39 -28.57
C ASN A 182 0.54 -14.38 -27.84
N PHE A 183 -0.58 -14.83 -27.26
CA PHE A 183 -1.45 -13.99 -26.43
C PHE A 183 -0.70 -13.42 -25.22
N VAL A 184 0.00 -14.27 -24.46
CA VAL A 184 0.79 -13.84 -23.31
C VAL A 184 1.94 -12.91 -23.72
N SER A 185 2.55 -13.17 -24.87
CA SER A 185 3.54 -12.30 -25.49
C SER A 185 2.96 -10.93 -25.82
N HIS A 186 1.74 -10.89 -26.35
CA HIS A 186 0.99 -9.67 -26.60
C HIS A 186 0.71 -8.89 -25.33
N MET A 187 0.20 -9.54 -24.27
CA MET A 187 0.00 -8.92 -22.97
C MET A 187 1.30 -8.29 -22.44
N SER A 188 2.43 -8.99 -22.56
CA SER A 188 3.75 -8.46 -22.18
C SER A 188 4.18 -7.25 -23.01
N LYS A 189 3.87 -7.23 -24.31
CA LYS A 189 4.10 -6.09 -25.19
C LYS A 189 3.23 -4.91 -24.73
N THR A 190 1.93 -5.09 -24.49
CA THR A 190 1.02 -4.01 -24.06
C THR A 190 1.44 -3.35 -22.74
N ALA A 191 2.16 -4.06 -21.88
CA ALA A 191 2.75 -3.53 -20.66
C ALA A 191 4.04 -2.72 -20.92
N THR A 192 4.63 -2.79 -22.12
CA THR A 192 5.88 -2.09 -22.41
C THR A 192 5.62 -0.68 -22.93
N GLU A 193 6.35 0.30 -22.41
CA GLU A 193 6.26 1.71 -22.80
C GLU A 193 6.47 1.93 -24.31
N SER A 194 7.31 1.10 -24.94
CA SER A 194 7.52 1.09 -26.39
C SER A 194 6.32 0.57 -27.16
N PHE A 195 5.44 -0.24 -26.57
CA PHE A 195 4.17 -0.56 -27.23
C PHE A 195 3.32 0.69 -27.38
N TYR A 196 3.39 1.66 -26.46
CA TYR A 196 2.69 2.94 -26.63
C TYR A 196 3.36 3.88 -27.62
N SER A 197 4.70 3.90 -27.70
CA SER A 197 5.41 4.80 -28.62
C SER A 197 5.66 4.22 -30.02
N ALA A 198 5.94 2.92 -30.14
CA ALA A 198 6.25 2.23 -31.41
C ALA A 198 5.00 1.86 -32.23
N THR A 199 3.80 1.83 -31.61
CA THR A 199 2.54 1.54 -32.33
C THR A 199 1.78 2.79 -32.75
N ARG A 200 2.40 3.98 -32.85
CA ARG A 200 1.65 5.18 -33.32
C ARG A 200 1.03 4.97 -34.71
N ILE A 201 1.66 4.13 -35.53
CA ILE A 201 1.15 3.67 -36.83
C ILE A 201 0.15 2.52 -36.62
N ALA A 202 0.52 1.46 -35.90
CA ALA A 202 -0.35 0.30 -35.68
C ALA A 202 -1.66 0.63 -34.92
N ARG A 203 -1.72 1.63 -34.04
CA ARG A 203 -2.97 2.06 -33.37
C ARG A 203 -3.96 2.72 -34.31
N ARG A 204 -3.49 3.48 -35.30
CA ARG A 204 -4.39 4.04 -36.33
C ARG A 204 -5.04 2.91 -37.12
N GLU A 205 -4.26 1.86 -37.38
CA GLU A 205 -4.73 0.68 -38.11
C GLU A 205 -5.57 -0.28 -37.24
N MET A 206 -5.38 -0.31 -35.92
CA MET A 206 -6.11 -1.20 -35.02
C MET A 206 -7.63 -0.96 -35.06
N HIS A 207 -8.08 0.27 -35.28
CA HIS A 207 -9.51 0.57 -35.45
C HIS A 207 -10.11 -0.05 -36.72
N HIS A 208 -9.27 -0.38 -37.72
CA HIS A 208 -9.69 -1.08 -38.93
C HIS A 208 -9.80 -2.60 -38.72
N LEU A 209 -9.34 -3.15 -37.59
CA LEU A 209 -9.46 -4.58 -37.31
C LEU A 209 -10.91 -5.01 -37.07
N GLN A 210 -11.77 -4.10 -36.59
CA GLN A 210 -13.21 -4.35 -36.31
C GLN A 210 -13.47 -5.68 -35.57
N LEU A 211 -12.58 -6.06 -34.63
CA LEU A 211 -12.64 -7.37 -33.94
C LEU A 211 -13.86 -7.53 -33.03
N PHE A 212 -14.52 -6.41 -32.69
CA PHE A 212 -15.59 -6.37 -31.70
C PHE A 212 -16.95 -6.09 -32.36
N PRO A 213 -18.04 -6.72 -31.86
CA PRO A 213 -18.09 -7.62 -30.69
C PRO A 213 -17.33 -8.93 -30.84
N TRP A 214 -16.65 -9.39 -29.77
CA TRP A 214 -15.78 -10.58 -29.85
C TRP A 214 -16.56 -11.86 -30.21
N GLU A 215 -17.79 -11.96 -29.72
CA GLU A 215 -18.73 -13.05 -29.99
C GLU A 215 -19.12 -13.19 -31.48
N ASN A 216 -19.07 -12.11 -32.25
CA ASN A 216 -19.48 -12.14 -33.65
C ASN A 216 -18.43 -12.78 -34.55
N ALA A 217 -18.88 -13.42 -35.63
CA ALA A 217 -17.99 -13.78 -36.74
C ALA A 217 -17.29 -12.53 -37.29
N CYS A 218 -16.03 -12.67 -37.69
CA CYS A 218 -15.23 -11.58 -38.27
C CYS A 218 -14.86 -11.94 -39.69
N ASP A 219 -14.88 -10.97 -40.62
CA ASP A 219 -14.30 -11.20 -41.94
C ASP A 219 -12.77 -11.23 -41.82
N LEU A 220 -12.25 -12.45 -41.75
CA LEU A 220 -10.84 -12.72 -41.54
C LEU A 220 -9.99 -12.28 -42.74
N SER A 221 -10.57 -12.17 -43.93
CA SER A 221 -9.85 -11.87 -45.17
C SER A 221 -9.34 -10.42 -45.23
N SER A 222 -10.19 -9.46 -44.85
CA SER A 222 -9.83 -8.05 -44.72
C SER A 222 -8.98 -7.75 -43.48
N THR A 223 -9.18 -8.53 -42.40
CA THR A 223 -8.51 -8.35 -41.10
C THR A 223 -7.05 -8.85 -41.13
N TYR A 224 -6.75 -9.91 -41.89
CA TYR A 224 -5.42 -10.55 -41.90
C TYR A 224 -4.28 -9.60 -42.33
N ALA A 225 -4.51 -8.75 -43.31
CA ALA A 225 -3.52 -7.78 -43.78
C ALA A 225 -3.14 -6.76 -42.68
N VAL A 226 -4.11 -6.37 -41.85
CA VAL A 226 -3.91 -5.47 -40.72
C VAL A 226 -3.23 -6.21 -39.55
N LEU A 227 -3.64 -7.44 -39.25
CA LEU A 227 -3.01 -8.27 -38.22
C LEU A 227 -1.50 -8.48 -38.46
N ARG A 228 -1.09 -8.73 -39.70
CA ARG A 228 0.34 -8.81 -40.06
C ARG A 228 1.10 -7.52 -39.80
N LYS A 229 0.48 -6.35 -40.01
CA LYS A 229 1.09 -5.04 -39.71
C LYS A 229 1.19 -4.79 -38.21
N VAL A 230 0.18 -5.21 -37.44
CA VAL A 230 0.13 -5.02 -35.98
C VAL A 230 1.05 -6.00 -35.23
N GLN A 231 1.39 -7.15 -35.83
CA GLN A 231 2.36 -8.12 -35.31
C GLN A 231 2.00 -8.68 -33.92
N PHE A 232 0.74 -9.09 -33.71
CA PHE A 232 0.31 -9.72 -32.46
C PHE A 232 1.10 -11.01 -32.14
N THR A 233 1.45 -11.79 -33.14
CA THR A 233 2.18 -13.06 -33.03
C THR A 233 3.69 -12.88 -32.86
N LYS A 234 4.23 -11.68 -33.07
CA LYS A 234 5.67 -11.43 -32.86
C LYS A 234 6.02 -11.54 -31.38
N PRO A 235 7.01 -12.37 -30.98
CA PRO A 235 7.40 -12.50 -29.59
C PRO A 235 7.84 -11.17 -28.96
N CYS A 236 7.52 -10.99 -27.68
CA CYS A 236 8.02 -9.90 -26.87
C CYS A 236 9.54 -10.00 -26.71
N GLY A 237 10.28 -9.06 -27.29
CA GLY A 237 11.75 -9.02 -27.22
C GLY A 237 12.33 -8.47 -25.91
N VAL A 238 11.52 -8.37 -24.84
CA VAL A 238 11.96 -7.84 -23.54
C VAL A 238 12.64 -8.94 -22.74
N ASP A 239 13.94 -8.78 -22.48
CA ASP A 239 14.66 -9.61 -21.52
C ASP A 239 14.28 -9.19 -20.08
N PHE A 240 13.24 -9.79 -19.53
CA PHE A 240 12.69 -9.45 -18.21
C PHE A 240 13.72 -9.55 -17.08
N LYS A 241 14.69 -10.47 -17.18
CA LYS A 241 15.70 -10.69 -16.14
C LYS A 241 16.57 -9.45 -15.92
N ARG A 242 16.79 -8.64 -16.95
CA ARG A 242 17.56 -7.38 -16.85
C ARG A 242 16.87 -6.30 -16.01
N TYR A 243 15.57 -6.43 -15.77
CA TYR A 243 14.77 -5.42 -15.09
C TYR A 243 14.40 -5.82 -13.66
N ILE A 244 14.50 -7.10 -13.31
CA ILE A 244 14.03 -7.63 -12.03
C ILE A 244 15.24 -7.79 -11.10
N ASN A 245 15.18 -7.18 -9.92
CA ASN A 245 16.11 -7.45 -8.84
C ASN A 245 15.31 -7.98 -7.65
N GLU A 246 15.68 -9.14 -7.13
CA GLU A 246 15.13 -9.64 -5.87
C GLU A 246 15.58 -8.69 -4.74
N ILE A 247 14.64 -8.30 -3.90
CA ILE A 247 14.94 -7.54 -2.68
C ILE A 247 15.06 -8.58 -1.58
N ASP A 248 16.25 -8.68 -0.99
CA ASP A 248 16.36 -9.32 0.31
C ASP A 248 15.47 -8.53 1.26
N LEU A 249 14.31 -9.10 1.62
CA LEU A 249 13.52 -8.57 2.71
C LEU A 249 14.50 -8.43 3.88
N PRO A 250 14.64 -7.24 4.49
CA PRO A 250 15.41 -7.16 5.70
C PRO A 250 14.69 -8.07 6.71
N ARG A 251 15.17 -9.31 6.85
CA ARG A 251 15.10 -10.06 8.10
C ARG A 251 15.49 -9.05 9.14
N SER A 252 14.69 -8.93 10.19
CA SER A 252 14.72 -7.83 11.15
C SER A 252 16.05 -7.73 11.91
N GLU A 253 17.13 -7.43 11.20
CA GLU A 253 18.35 -6.86 11.70
C GLU A 253 18.00 -5.39 11.86
N VAL A 254 17.58 -5.06 13.07
CA VAL A 254 17.63 -3.68 13.57
C VAL A 254 19.05 -3.23 13.29
N LYS A 255 19.24 -2.33 12.31
CA LYS A 255 20.54 -1.68 12.17
C LYS A 255 20.70 -0.83 13.42
N GLU A 256 21.85 -0.90 14.09
CA GLU A 256 22.14 -0.10 15.29
C GLU A 256 21.90 1.41 15.09
N GLU A 257 21.90 1.88 13.83
CA GLU A 257 21.56 3.25 13.45
C GLU A 257 20.07 3.63 13.59
N ASP A 258 19.15 2.66 13.64
CA ASP A 258 17.70 2.86 13.83
C ASP A 258 17.31 2.97 15.32
N GLU A 259 18.24 2.73 16.26
CA GLU A 259 18.03 2.82 17.71
C GLU A 259 18.09 4.26 18.24
N GLU A 260 17.32 5.18 17.63
CA GLU A 260 17.30 6.59 18.10
C GLU A 260 16.72 6.74 19.54
N ILE A 261 16.04 5.71 20.09
CA ILE A 261 15.42 5.72 21.44
C ILE A 261 16.25 4.94 22.49
N GLY A 262 17.39 4.36 22.10
CA GLY A 262 18.22 3.51 22.96
C GLY A 262 17.77 2.05 23.02
N ALA A 263 18.65 1.17 23.51
CA ALA A 263 18.43 -0.27 23.61
C ALA A 263 17.34 -0.64 24.63
N ILE A 264 16.70 -1.81 24.43
CA ILE A 264 15.76 -2.38 25.41
C ILE A 264 16.56 -2.82 26.65
N PRO A 265 16.23 -2.34 27.87
CA PRO A 265 16.92 -2.77 29.08
C PRO A 265 16.76 -4.29 29.30
N LEU A 266 17.87 -4.99 29.53
CA LEU A 266 17.90 -6.45 29.71
C LEU A 266 17.13 -6.91 30.97
N ASP A 267 17.05 -6.05 31.98
CA ASP A 267 16.38 -6.27 33.26
C ASP A 267 14.90 -5.84 33.25
N LEU A 268 14.39 -5.33 32.13
CA LEU A 268 13.02 -4.82 32.01
C LEU A 268 11.92 -5.82 32.42
N PRO A 269 12.01 -7.13 32.08
CA PRO A 269 11.00 -8.11 32.50
C PRO A 269 10.90 -8.27 34.02
N GLU A 270 12.01 -8.10 34.73
CA GLU A 270 12.10 -8.29 36.18
C GLU A 270 11.78 -7.00 36.94
N THR A 271 12.30 -5.87 36.47
CA THR A 271 12.12 -4.58 37.15
C THR A 271 10.77 -3.95 36.85
N GLY A 272 10.19 -4.18 35.66
CA GLY A 272 8.91 -3.63 35.21
C GLY A 272 8.83 -2.11 35.18
N LYS A 273 9.98 -1.41 35.28
CA LYS A 273 10.12 0.05 35.29
C LYS A 273 10.86 0.48 34.04
N ILE A 274 10.34 1.46 33.31
CA ILE A 274 10.98 1.93 32.09
C ILE A 274 11.76 3.20 32.39
N ASP A 275 13.09 3.10 32.27
CA ASP A 275 13.94 4.28 32.41
C ASP A 275 13.73 5.25 31.24
N CYS A 276 13.39 6.49 31.59
CA CYS A 276 13.14 7.56 30.64
C CYS A 276 14.25 8.62 30.66
N GLU A 277 15.35 8.47 31.39
CA GLU A 277 16.33 9.55 31.64
C GLU A 277 17.45 9.70 30.59
N GLN A 278 17.54 8.82 29.58
CA GLN A 278 18.54 8.97 28.52
C GLN A 278 18.36 10.30 27.74
N ASP A 279 19.39 11.14 27.72
CA ASP A 279 19.37 12.42 27.00
C ASP A 279 19.28 12.19 25.47
N MET A 280 18.42 12.95 24.78
CA MET A 280 18.34 12.90 23.32
C MET A 280 19.61 13.49 22.71
N LYS A 281 20.25 12.77 21.77
CA LYS A 281 21.43 13.25 21.06
C LYS A 281 21.14 14.60 20.38
N THR A 282 22.13 15.50 20.41
CA THR A 282 22.05 16.85 19.85
C THR A 282 21.70 16.80 18.36
N GLY A 283 20.65 17.53 17.93
CA GLY A 283 20.14 17.54 16.56
C GLY A 283 18.90 16.67 16.32
N ILE A 284 18.74 15.56 17.06
CA ILE A 284 17.57 14.66 16.93
C ILE A 284 16.31 15.32 17.49
N TRP A 285 16.43 16.06 18.60
CA TRP A 285 15.31 16.78 19.20
C TRP A 285 14.70 17.84 18.26
N ALA A 286 15.51 18.44 17.38
CA ALA A 286 15.03 19.47 16.45
C ALA A 286 14.11 18.87 15.36
N ARG A 287 14.41 17.66 14.85
CA ARG A 287 13.53 16.93 13.92
C ARG A 287 12.17 16.70 14.57
N TRP A 288 12.14 16.07 15.74
CA TRP A 288 10.90 15.74 16.43
C TRP A 288 10.15 16.97 16.92
N GLY A 289 10.87 18.05 17.25
CA GLY A 289 10.29 19.34 17.55
C GLY A 289 9.55 19.90 16.34
N HIS A 290 10.17 19.91 15.16
CA HIS A 290 9.50 20.33 13.93
C HIS A 290 8.27 19.49 13.61
N ILE A 291 8.37 18.16 13.72
CA ILE A 291 7.23 17.26 13.46
C ILE A 291 6.11 17.47 14.49
N SER A 292 6.44 17.73 15.76
CA SER A 292 5.43 17.92 16.82
C SER A 292 4.50 19.11 16.55
N MET A 293 4.98 20.12 15.80
CA MET A 293 4.18 21.26 15.36
C MET A 293 2.99 20.86 14.48
N ILE A 294 3.00 19.66 13.88
CA ILE A 294 1.88 19.12 13.12
C ILE A 294 0.69 18.85 14.05
N ALA A 295 0.94 18.21 15.20
CA ALA A 295 -0.10 17.93 16.17
C ALA A 295 -0.59 19.21 16.87
N THR A 296 0.31 20.14 17.19
CA THR A 296 -0.06 21.41 17.83
C THR A 296 -0.86 22.34 16.90
N ASN A 297 -0.60 22.30 15.59
CA ASN A 297 -1.31 23.09 14.58
C ASN A 297 -2.38 22.28 13.84
N LEU A 298 -2.96 21.26 14.48
CA LEU A 298 -3.92 20.40 13.78
C LEU A 298 -5.15 21.20 13.30
N GLN A 299 -5.66 22.12 14.12
CA GLN A 299 -6.82 22.96 13.78
C GLN A 299 -6.45 24.23 13.01
N SER A 300 -5.24 24.77 13.20
CA SER A 300 -4.80 25.94 12.46
C SER A 300 -4.40 25.51 11.04
N ARG A 301 -5.11 26.06 10.03
CA ARG A 301 -4.84 25.84 8.59
C ARG A 301 -5.45 24.53 8.05
N ARG A 302 -6.77 24.56 7.88
CA ARG A 302 -7.56 23.56 7.15
C ARG A 302 -8.36 24.26 6.05
N LEU A 303 -8.61 23.54 4.96
CA LEU A 303 -9.56 23.96 3.94
C LEU A 303 -10.96 23.40 4.21
N GLU A 304 -11.05 22.24 4.85
CA GLU A 304 -12.28 21.51 5.16
C GLU A 304 -12.29 21.09 6.64
N GLU A 305 -13.46 21.04 7.27
CA GLU A 305 -13.62 20.50 8.61
C GLU A 305 -13.66 18.96 8.55
N PRO A 306 -12.70 18.25 9.17
CA PRO A 306 -12.68 16.80 9.19
C PRO A 306 -13.72 16.27 10.16
N LEU A 307 -14.18 15.06 9.87
CA LEU A 307 -15.00 14.29 10.78
C LEU A 307 -14.24 14.05 12.10
N ARG A 308 -14.97 14.15 13.21
CA ARG A 308 -14.40 13.94 14.54
C ARG A 308 -14.09 12.45 14.73
N VAL A 309 -12.84 12.16 15.04
CA VAL A 309 -12.43 10.82 15.48
C VAL A 309 -12.84 10.66 16.95
N ASP A 310 -13.73 9.70 17.24
CA ASP A 310 -14.08 9.35 18.62
C ASP A 310 -13.08 8.34 19.18
N SER A 311 -12.42 8.74 20.27
CA SER A 311 -11.48 7.90 21.02
C SER A 311 -12.02 7.44 22.38
N THR A 312 -13.26 7.82 22.72
CA THR A 312 -13.85 7.57 24.05
C THR A 312 -13.89 6.08 24.37
N GLY A 313 -14.32 5.25 23.42
CA GLY A 313 -14.38 3.79 23.58
C GLY A 313 -13.00 3.16 23.84
N ILE A 314 -11.97 3.62 23.12
CA ILE A 314 -10.59 3.15 23.29
C ILE A 314 -10.06 3.51 24.67
N MET A 315 -10.32 4.73 25.14
CA MET A 315 -9.89 5.17 26.46
C MET A 315 -10.59 4.40 27.60
N VAL A 316 -11.85 4.00 27.40
CA VAL A 316 -12.56 3.11 28.33
C VAL A 316 -11.88 1.74 28.42
N GLU A 317 -11.46 1.16 27.29
CA GLU A 317 -10.75 -0.13 27.27
C GLU A 317 -9.36 -0.04 27.93
N ILE A 318 -8.60 1.03 27.69
CA ILE A 318 -7.33 1.27 28.40
C ILE A 318 -7.54 1.37 29.91
N LYS A 319 -8.62 2.05 30.35
CA LYS A 319 -8.96 2.14 31.77
C LYS A 319 -9.31 0.77 32.35
N LYS A 320 -10.11 -0.04 31.65
CA LYS A 320 -10.42 -1.43 32.06
C LYS A 320 -9.16 -2.28 32.15
N PHE A 321 -8.27 -2.18 31.16
CA PHE A 321 -7.00 -2.89 31.14
C PHE A 321 -6.12 -2.54 32.35
N LYS A 322 -5.97 -1.24 32.67
CA LYS A 322 -5.26 -0.79 33.87
C LYS A 322 -5.80 -1.46 35.15
N MET A 323 -7.12 -1.53 35.31
CA MET A 323 -7.75 -2.15 36.48
C MET A 323 -7.45 -3.65 36.57
N ARG A 324 -7.38 -4.37 35.43
CA ARG A 324 -7.01 -5.79 35.38
C ARG A 324 -5.55 -6.02 35.75
N GLN A 325 -4.64 -5.19 35.22
CA GLN A 325 -3.21 -5.30 35.49
C GLN A 325 -2.84 -4.93 36.93
N GLY A 326 -3.56 -4.00 37.56
CA GLY A 326 -3.38 -3.70 38.98
C GLY A 326 -3.60 -4.92 39.90
N LYS A 327 -4.40 -5.90 39.46
CA LYS A 327 -4.65 -7.16 40.19
C LYS A 327 -3.64 -8.26 39.85
N LYS A 328 -3.33 -8.45 38.56
CA LYS A 328 -2.56 -9.61 38.08
C LYS A 328 -1.07 -9.34 37.86
N LYS A 329 -0.67 -8.09 37.58
CA LYS A 329 0.71 -7.66 37.26
C LYS A 329 1.42 -8.54 36.21
N LEU A 330 0.72 -9.00 35.18
CA LEU A 330 1.26 -9.92 34.17
C LEU A 330 1.98 -9.22 33.02
N HIS A 331 1.68 -7.93 32.81
CA HIS A 331 2.26 -7.15 31.72
C HIS A 331 3.67 -6.65 32.07
N PHE A 332 4.59 -6.60 31.10
CA PHE A 332 5.98 -6.17 31.30
C PHE A 332 6.07 -4.79 31.98
N ALA A 333 5.29 -3.80 31.51
CA ALA A 333 5.23 -2.44 32.05
C ALA A 333 4.24 -2.25 33.24
N HIS A 334 4.02 -3.27 34.09
CA HIS A 334 3.00 -3.23 35.15
C HIS A 334 3.16 -2.06 36.14
N LYS A 335 4.39 -1.59 36.42
CA LYS A 335 4.60 -0.43 37.31
C LYS A 335 4.13 0.86 36.66
N THR A 336 4.52 1.10 35.40
CA THR A 336 4.08 2.26 34.60
C THR A 336 2.55 2.31 34.47
N ILE A 337 1.90 1.16 34.23
CA ILE A 337 0.43 1.04 34.12
C ILE A 337 -0.26 1.41 35.44
N SER A 338 0.34 1.05 36.57
CA SER A 338 -0.22 1.30 37.90
C SER A 338 -0.20 2.79 38.28
N GLU A 339 0.65 3.60 37.65
CA GLU A 339 0.75 5.04 37.95
C GLU A 339 -0.58 5.79 37.72
N ARG A 340 -0.93 6.72 38.63
CA ARG A 340 -2.20 7.48 38.57
C ARG A 340 -2.41 8.18 37.22
N GLY A 341 -1.36 8.79 36.66
CA GLY A 341 -1.40 9.54 35.40
C GLY A 341 -1.29 8.71 34.11
N PHE A 342 -1.28 7.37 34.18
CA PHE A 342 -1.13 6.49 33.01
C PHE A 342 -2.18 6.77 31.92
N VAL A 343 -3.47 6.69 32.26
CA VAL A 343 -4.58 6.81 31.29
C VAL A 343 -4.56 8.18 30.59
N GLY A 344 -4.32 9.26 31.33
CA GLY A 344 -4.24 10.61 30.75
C GLY A 344 -3.05 10.79 29.80
N ARG A 345 -1.88 10.22 30.15
CA ARG A 345 -0.68 10.28 29.27
C ARG A 345 -0.83 9.40 28.03
N ALA A 346 -1.44 8.22 28.17
CA ALA A 346 -1.80 7.37 27.04
C ALA A 346 -2.77 8.08 26.08
N GLY A 347 -3.77 8.78 26.62
CA GLY A 347 -4.70 9.61 25.84
C GLY A 347 -4.00 10.70 25.04
N ARG A 348 -3.08 11.45 25.66
CA ARG A 348 -2.27 12.47 24.96
C ARG A 348 -1.41 11.88 23.84
N LEU A 349 -0.80 10.72 24.06
CA LEU A 349 -0.02 10.04 23.03
C LEU A 349 -0.91 9.59 21.86
N LEU A 350 -2.11 9.07 22.15
CA LEU A 350 -3.10 8.72 21.13
C LEU A 350 -3.52 9.94 20.31
N GLU A 351 -3.77 11.09 20.95
CA GLU A 351 -4.09 12.34 20.25
C GLU A 351 -2.97 12.76 19.28
N VAL A 352 -1.71 12.70 19.71
CA VAL A 352 -0.55 12.99 18.85
C VAL A 352 -0.49 12.00 17.67
N LEU A 353 -0.66 10.70 17.93
CA LEU A 353 -0.67 9.65 16.91
C LEU A 353 -1.74 9.90 15.84
N LEU A 354 -2.98 10.17 16.26
CA LEU A 354 -4.09 10.39 15.33
C LEU A 354 -3.94 11.71 14.56
N ALA A 355 -3.42 12.76 15.19
CA ALA A 355 -3.13 14.03 14.52
C ALA A 355 -2.07 13.88 13.42
N LEU A 356 -1.00 13.15 13.71
CA LEU A 356 0.05 12.84 12.72
C LEU A 356 -0.50 11.96 11.60
N ASN A 357 -1.26 10.93 11.94
CA ASN A 357 -1.90 10.06 10.94
C ASN A 357 -2.85 10.83 10.03
N GLN A 358 -3.64 11.74 10.60
CA GLN A 358 -4.54 12.60 9.84
C GLN A 358 -3.79 13.44 8.80
N ARG A 359 -2.70 14.09 9.20
CA ARG A 359 -1.93 14.96 8.29
C ARG A 359 -1.17 14.16 7.23
N LEU A 360 -0.81 12.92 7.54
CA LEU A 360 -0.30 11.98 6.54
C LEU A 360 -1.40 11.61 5.51
N MET A 361 -2.60 11.23 5.96
CA MET A 361 -3.72 10.90 5.08
C MET A 361 -4.17 12.09 4.22
N GLU A 362 -4.21 13.29 4.78
CA GLU A 362 -4.45 14.54 4.04
C GLU A 362 -3.44 14.67 2.87
N THR A 363 -2.16 14.40 3.14
CA THR A 363 -1.10 14.41 2.12
C THR A 363 -1.33 13.36 1.02
N LEU A 364 -2.00 12.25 1.36
CA LEU A 364 -2.42 11.20 0.42
C LEU A 364 -3.76 11.53 -0.28
N GLY A 365 -4.33 12.72 -0.07
CA GLY A 365 -5.58 13.18 -0.70
C GLY A 365 -6.86 12.90 0.09
N HIS A 366 -6.73 12.46 1.35
CA HIS A 366 -7.81 11.99 2.23
C HIS A 366 -7.94 12.86 3.48
N PRO A 367 -8.73 13.96 3.45
CA PRO A 367 -8.82 14.93 4.54
C PRO A 367 -9.73 14.54 5.71
N LEU A 368 -10.12 13.27 5.83
CA LEU A 368 -11.08 12.77 6.82
C LEU A 368 -12.49 13.34 6.66
N THR A 369 -12.95 13.45 5.42
CA THR A 369 -14.32 13.88 5.10
C THR A 369 -15.25 12.72 4.79
N THR A 370 -14.72 11.50 4.73
CA THR A 370 -15.49 10.30 4.37
C THR A 370 -15.46 9.24 5.48
N SER A 371 -16.43 8.33 5.47
CA SER A 371 -16.46 7.19 6.41
C SER A 371 -15.24 6.28 6.24
N ILE A 372 -14.74 6.12 5.02
CA ILE A 372 -13.54 5.32 4.70
C ILE A 372 -12.30 5.88 5.42
N ASP A 373 -12.17 7.21 5.46
CA ASP A 373 -11.06 7.86 6.16
C ASP A 373 -11.14 7.64 7.68
N LEU A 374 -12.35 7.68 8.23
CA LEU A 374 -12.59 7.40 9.65
C LEU A 374 -12.28 5.95 10.00
N GLU A 375 -12.64 5.00 9.14
CA GLU A 375 -12.31 3.59 9.34
C GLU A 375 -10.80 3.37 9.43
N GLU A 376 -10.01 4.05 8.61
CA GLU A 376 -8.56 3.94 8.66
C GLU A 376 -7.97 4.56 9.95
N GLN A 377 -8.51 5.69 10.42
CA GLN A 377 -8.15 6.21 11.76
C GLN A 377 -8.51 5.22 12.87
N ASN A 378 -9.69 4.60 12.80
CA ASN A 378 -10.13 3.62 13.80
C ASN A 378 -9.23 2.39 13.83
N LYS A 379 -8.70 1.94 12.69
CA LYS A 379 -7.69 0.86 12.67
C LYS A 379 -6.41 1.26 13.39
N VAL A 380 -5.93 2.49 13.22
CA VAL A 380 -4.76 3.00 13.96
C VAL A 380 -5.05 3.09 15.46
N GLN A 381 -6.26 3.52 15.86
CA GLN A 381 -6.68 3.52 17.26
C GLN A 381 -6.69 2.11 17.88
N LEU A 382 -7.26 1.15 17.18
CA LEU A 382 -7.30 -0.26 17.62
C LEU A 382 -5.90 -0.86 17.67
N PHE A 383 -5.02 -0.49 16.73
CA PHE A 383 -3.64 -0.91 16.75
C PHE A 383 -2.88 -0.35 17.96
N PHE A 384 -3.08 0.93 18.29
CA PHE A 384 -2.53 1.54 19.50
C PHE A 384 -3.03 0.84 20.77
N LEU A 385 -4.33 0.54 20.85
CA LEU A 385 -4.90 -0.22 21.96
C LEU A 385 -4.22 -1.59 22.09
N HIS A 386 -4.08 -2.32 20.99
CA HIS A 386 -3.40 -3.62 20.97
C HIS A 386 -1.96 -3.51 21.48
N LEU A 387 -1.19 -2.50 21.04
CA LEU A 387 0.17 -2.28 21.54
C LEU A 387 0.23 -2.00 23.04
N ILE A 388 -0.79 -1.36 23.62
CA ILE A 388 -0.86 -1.12 25.07
C ILE A 388 -1.26 -2.37 25.84
N THR A 389 -2.18 -3.17 25.30
CA THR A 389 -2.79 -4.28 26.05
C THR A 389 -2.02 -5.58 25.93
N SER A 390 -1.26 -5.77 24.86
CA SER A 390 -0.50 -6.98 24.57
C SER A 390 0.92 -6.88 25.11
N SER A 391 1.52 -8.01 25.51
CA SER A 391 2.93 -8.10 25.89
C SER A 391 3.64 -9.08 24.95
N PRO A 392 4.82 -8.76 24.39
CA PRO A 392 5.61 -9.72 23.64
C PRO A 392 5.93 -10.93 24.52
N ALA A 393 5.97 -12.12 23.94
CA ALA A 393 6.34 -13.33 24.68
C ALA A 393 7.70 -13.18 25.40
N SER A 394 8.67 -12.53 24.75
CA SER A 394 10.00 -12.25 25.30
C SER A 394 10.02 -11.30 26.50
N LEU A 395 8.98 -10.48 26.69
CA LEU A 395 8.86 -9.53 27.80
C LEU A 395 7.72 -9.92 28.75
N SER A 396 6.96 -10.98 28.43
CA SER A 396 5.84 -11.46 29.24
C SER A 396 6.35 -12.18 30.49
N ILE A 397 5.67 -11.97 31.61
CA ILE A 397 5.94 -12.72 32.85
C ILE A 397 5.37 -14.15 32.75
N ASP A 398 4.42 -14.40 31.83
CA ASP A 398 3.89 -15.73 31.52
C ASP A 398 4.37 -16.19 30.12
N PRO A 399 5.22 -17.23 30.02
CA PRO A 399 5.82 -17.68 28.77
C PRO A 399 4.90 -18.53 27.88
N LYS A 400 3.63 -18.78 28.24
CA LYS A 400 2.74 -19.71 27.49
C LYS A 400 2.01 -19.12 26.27
N ILE A 401 2.30 -17.90 25.84
CA ILE A 401 1.61 -17.27 24.70
C ILE A 401 2.43 -17.44 23.42
N ASN A 402 1.97 -18.31 22.53
CA ASN A 402 2.66 -18.70 21.30
C ASN A 402 2.05 -17.96 20.09
N GLU A 403 2.61 -16.78 19.76
CA GLU A 403 2.33 -16.11 18.48
C GLU A 403 3.65 -15.75 17.79
N GLN A 404 3.87 -16.36 16.63
CA GLN A 404 5.00 -16.12 15.73
C GLN A 404 4.76 -14.84 14.91
N ILE A 405 5.21 -13.70 15.43
CA ILE A 405 5.41 -12.47 14.65
C ILE A 405 6.80 -11.93 15.03
N ASP A 406 7.42 -11.14 14.16
CA ASP A 406 8.68 -10.41 14.34
C ASP A 406 8.81 -9.71 15.73
N LEU A 407 9.18 -10.49 16.76
CA LEU A 407 9.05 -10.16 18.18
C LEU A 407 9.90 -8.95 18.55
N GLY A 408 11.06 -8.78 17.90
CA GLY A 408 12.03 -7.73 18.23
C GLY A 408 11.50 -6.33 17.96
N LYS A 409 10.95 -6.08 16.77
CA LYS A 409 10.42 -4.75 16.40
C LYS A 409 9.15 -4.39 17.16
N ILE A 410 8.25 -5.35 17.36
CA ILE A 410 7.03 -5.12 18.17
C ILE A 410 7.43 -4.76 19.60
N ALA A 411 8.32 -5.54 20.21
CA ALA A 411 8.82 -5.28 21.55
C ALA A 411 9.45 -3.90 21.65
N PHE A 412 10.32 -3.53 20.70
CA PHE A 412 10.95 -2.21 20.66
C PHE A 412 9.92 -1.07 20.61
N ILE A 413 8.90 -1.18 19.75
CA ILE A 413 7.84 -0.17 19.63
C ILE A 413 7.02 -0.07 20.92
N GLN A 414 6.68 -1.19 21.55
CA GLN A 414 5.92 -1.19 22.79
C GLN A 414 6.73 -0.59 23.94
N VAL A 415 8.00 -0.97 24.11
CA VAL A 415 8.88 -0.38 25.12
C VAL A 415 9.01 1.12 24.91
N SER A 416 9.20 1.57 23.67
CA SER A 416 9.25 2.99 23.31
C SER A 416 7.93 3.71 23.65
N LEU A 417 6.78 3.08 23.38
CA LEU A 417 5.44 3.59 23.71
C LEU A 417 5.27 3.81 25.21
N PHE A 418 5.66 2.83 26.03
CA PHE A 418 5.58 3.00 27.47
C PHE A 418 6.63 3.99 28.00
N LYS A 419 7.81 4.12 27.39
CA LYS A 419 8.79 5.19 27.69
C LYS A 419 8.19 6.59 27.46
N ALA A 420 7.44 6.78 26.38
CA ALA A 420 6.73 8.03 26.10
C ALA A 420 5.61 8.32 27.11
N ILE A 421 4.88 7.28 27.54
CA ILE A 421 3.82 7.40 28.56
C ILE A 421 4.42 7.68 29.95
N GLU A 422 5.56 7.07 30.30
CA GLU A 422 6.21 7.29 31.59
C GLU A 422 6.86 8.67 31.67
N CYS A 423 7.43 9.15 30.57
CA CYS A 423 8.11 10.45 30.49
C CYS A 423 7.21 11.57 31.02
N ARG A 424 7.63 12.18 32.14
CA ARG A 424 6.98 13.34 32.73
C ARG A 424 7.49 14.59 32.03
N SER A 425 6.66 15.64 31.98
CA SER A 425 7.14 16.95 31.51
C SER A 425 8.24 17.42 32.47
N THR A 426 9.50 17.29 32.06
CA THR A 426 10.63 17.87 32.78
C THR A 426 10.66 19.37 32.57
N GLU A 427 11.36 20.10 33.44
CA GLU A 427 11.59 21.55 33.31
C GLU A 427 12.39 21.93 32.05
N LYS A 428 13.04 20.96 31.38
CA LYS A 428 13.75 21.18 30.12
C LYS A 428 12.76 21.53 29.00
N VAL A 429 12.74 22.81 28.65
CA VAL A 429 11.93 23.38 27.56
C VAL A 429 12.79 23.63 26.34
N TYR A 430 12.35 23.13 25.19
CA TYR A 430 12.99 23.32 23.90
C TYR A 430 12.28 24.42 23.10
N LYS A 431 13.06 25.25 22.39
CA LYS A 431 12.56 26.21 21.41
C LYS A 431 13.24 25.98 20.07
N LEU A 432 12.44 25.82 19.02
CA LEU A 432 12.97 25.66 17.65
C LEU A 432 13.47 26.99 17.07
N TYR A 433 12.83 28.09 17.44
CA TYR A 433 13.15 29.47 17.07
C TYR A 433 12.44 30.41 18.06
N ASP A 434 12.82 31.69 18.11
CA ASP A 434 12.40 32.62 19.17
C ASP A 434 10.88 32.75 19.37
N ARG A 435 10.11 32.65 18.27
CA ARG A 435 8.64 32.74 18.24
C ARG A 435 7.93 31.39 18.24
N ALA A 436 8.66 30.27 18.34
CA ALA A 436 8.05 28.95 18.38
C ALA A 436 7.41 28.67 19.74
N PRO A 437 6.34 27.85 19.80
CA PRO A 437 5.86 27.29 21.05
C PRO A 437 6.98 26.59 21.80
N ARG A 438 6.95 26.73 23.13
CA ARG A 438 7.82 25.98 24.04
C ARG A 438 7.42 24.50 24.00
N LEU A 439 8.36 23.62 23.69
CA LEU A 439 8.15 22.18 23.63
C LEU A 439 8.76 21.51 24.85
N SER A 440 7.98 20.67 25.54
CA SER A 440 8.52 19.83 26.61
C SER A 440 9.24 18.61 26.02
N ARG A 441 10.14 18.01 26.79
CA ARG A 441 10.73 16.71 26.45
C ARG A 441 9.68 15.63 26.17
N GLN A 442 8.60 15.63 26.95
CA GLN A 442 7.46 14.72 26.77
C GLN A 442 6.85 14.85 25.37
N ASN A 443 6.67 16.08 24.87
CA ASN A 443 6.11 16.31 23.53
C ASN A 443 6.99 15.72 22.43
N LEU A 444 8.31 15.83 22.57
CA LEU A 444 9.27 15.32 21.59
C LEU A 444 9.26 13.79 21.54
N ILE A 445 9.31 13.13 22.71
CA ILE A 445 9.29 11.67 22.80
C ILE A 445 7.95 11.11 22.32
N MET A 446 6.82 11.73 22.69
CA MET A 446 5.51 11.32 22.20
C MET A 446 5.41 11.43 20.67
N CYS A 447 5.94 12.51 20.11
CA CYS A 447 5.96 12.72 18.67
C CYS A 447 6.81 11.66 17.94
N GLU A 448 8.02 11.41 18.43
CA GLU A 448 8.92 10.40 17.89
C GLU A 448 8.26 9.01 17.87
N VAL A 449 7.75 8.59 19.03
CA VAL A 449 7.15 7.27 19.17
C VAL A 449 5.90 7.15 18.33
N ALA A 450 5.06 8.20 18.26
CA ALA A 450 3.88 8.20 17.41
C ALA A 450 4.25 7.98 15.92
N VAL A 451 5.27 8.67 15.40
CA VAL A 451 5.71 8.47 14.01
C VAL A 451 6.25 7.06 13.79
N LYS A 452 7.05 6.53 14.72
CA LYS A 452 7.55 5.14 14.63
C LYS A 452 6.44 4.10 14.68
N THR A 453 5.42 4.31 15.52
CA THR A 453 4.21 3.48 15.55
C THR A 453 3.46 3.52 14.23
N LEU A 454 3.31 4.70 13.59
CA LEU A 454 2.70 4.79 12.27
C LEU A 454 3.53 4.08 11.20
N ALA A 455 4.86 4.22 11.24
CA ALA A 455 5.74 3.56 10.28
C ALA A 455 5.55 2.05 10.32
N TYR A 456 5.54 1.49 11.52
CA TYR A 456 5.30 0.07 11.72
C TYR A 456 3.88 -0.35 11.32
N TYR A 457 2.85 0.40 11.71
CA TYR A 457 1.46 0.13 11.32
C TYR A 457 1.33 0.00 9.80
N TYR A 458 1.71 1.04 9.06
CA TYR A 458 1.54 1.09 7.61
C TYR A 458 2.41 0.06 6.89
N ARG A 459 3.62 -0.19 7.39
CA ARG A 459 4.50 -1.25 6.88
C ARG A 459 3.89 -2.64 7.06
N ARG A 460 3.32 -2.92 8.23
CA ARG A 460 2.71 -4.22 8.57
C ARG A 460 1.42 -4.46 7.78
N GLU A 461 0.55 -3.46 7.68
CA GLU A 461 -0.74 -3.60 6.98
C GLU A 461 -0.56 -3.79 5.46
N SER A 462 0.45 -3.18 4.84
CA SER A 462 0.78 -3.43 3.43
C SER A 462 2.24 -3.10 3.12
N TYR A 463 3.12 -4.10 3.20
CA TYR A 463 4.55 -3.90 2.95
C TYR A 463 4.85 -3.43 1.52
N ILE A 464 4.16 -3.99 0.52
CA ILE A 464 4.38 -3.61 -0.89
C ILE A 464 3.92 -2.19 -1.16
N LYS A 465 2.78 -1.76 -0.62
CA LYS A 465 2.35 -0.36 -0.74
C LYS A 465 3.33 0.56 -0.02
N TRP A 466 3.76 0.19 1.18
CA TRP A 466 4.74 0.92 1.98
C TRP A 466 6.04 1.20 1.23
N ILE A 467 6.71 0.17 0.70
CA ILE A 467 7.98 0.34 -0.02
C ILE A 467 7.80 1.11 -1.33
N ASN A 468 6.64 1.00 -2.00
CA ASN A 468 6.36 1.77 -3.21
C ASN A 468 6.11 3.25 -2.93
N VAL A 469 5.53 3.60 -1.78
CA VAL A 469 5.22 5.00 -1.42
C VAL A 469 6.41 5.68 -0.74
N PHE A 470 6.99 5.03 0.28
CA PHE A 470 8.00 5.63 1.15
C PHE A 470 9.39 5.08 0.93
N GLU A 471 9.52 3.87 0.37
CA GLU A 471 10.78 3.16 0.12
C GLU A 471 11.50 2.65 1.39
N ASP A 472 11.69 3.50 2.39
CA ASP A 472 12.32 3.16 3.66
C ASP A 472 11.79 4.02 4.82
N GLU A 473 12.13 3.66 6.06
CA GLU A 473 11.67 4.36 7.26
C GLU A 473 12.26 5.78 7.37
N ALA A 474 13.49 6.00 6.91
CA ALA A 474 14.12 7.32 6.91
C ALA A 474 13.36 8.31 6.01
N LYS A 475 12.97 7.89 4.80
CA LYS A 475 12.12 8.67 3.89
C LYS A 475 10.71 8.86 4.43
N PHE A 476 10.17 7.88 5.16
CA PHE A 476 8.91 8.07 5.87
C PHE A 476 9.02 9.18 6.93
N PHE A 477 10.04 9.15 7.79
CA PHE A 477 10.26 10.21 8.79
C PHE A 477 10.49 11.58 8.12
N LYS A 478 11.25 11.59 7.02
CA LYS A 478 11.47 12.79 6.22
C LYS A 478 10.18 13.37 5.65
N SER A 479 9.21 12.53 5.36
CA SER A 479 7.89 12.99 4.89
C SER A 479 7.17 13.83 5.93
N PHE A 480 7.26 13.47 7.22
CA PHE A 480 6.70 14.27 8.30
C PHE A 480 7.42 15.61 8.46
N GLU A 481 8.75 15.65 8.31
CA GLU A 481 9.47 16.94 8.27
C GLU A 481 8.97 17.84 7.12
N LYS A 482 8.70 17.26 5.95
CA LYS A 482 8.14 18.00 4.81
C LYS A 482 6.70 18.47 5.08
N ILE A 483 5.87 17.63 5.71
CA ILE A 483 4.52 18.02 6.14
C ILE A 483 4.61 19.21 7.10
N ALA A 484 5.43 19.11 8.15
CA ALA A 484 5.64 20.17 9.13
C ALA A 484 6.09 21.49 8.48
N LYS A 485 7.00 21.42 7.51
CA LYS A 485 7.45 22.59 6.75
C LYS A 485 6.34 23.21 5.92
N ARG A 486 5.53 22.39 5.23
CA ARG A 486 4.43 22.87 4.38
C ARG A 486 3.33 23.56 5.17
N ILE A 487 2.97 23.04 6.33
CA ILE A 487 1.94 23.66 7.18
C ILE A 487 2.42 24.95 7.86
N LYS A 488 3.71 25.32 7.73
CA LYS A 488 4.28 26.53 8.35
C LYS A 488 3.76 27.83 7.75
N THR A 489 3.31 27.86 6.49
CA THR A 489 2.68 29.03 5.85
C THR A 489 1.35 28.64 5.20
N ASN A 490 0.36 29.54 5.19
CA ASN A 490 -0.93 29.25 4.56
C ASN A 490 -0.81 29.16 3.03
N SER A 491 -0.01 30.05 2.42
CA SER A 491 0.23 30.06 0.98
C SER A 491 0.83 28.76 0.45
N ASP A 492 1.85 28.21 1.12
CA ASP A 492 2.47 26.94 0.72
C ASP A 492 1.49 25.77 0.85
N TYR A 493 0.72 25.74 1.95
CA TYR A 493 -0.30 24.72 2.18
C TYR A 493 -1.43 24.80 1.15
N SER A 494 -2.02 25.97 0.91
CA SER A 494 -3.09 26.15 -0.08
C SER A 494 -2.65 25.79 -1.49
N ARG A 495 -1.44 26.20 -1.89
CA ARG A 495 -0.86 25.82 -3.19
C ARG A 495 -0.70 24.30 -3.29
N PHE A 496 -0.13 23.69 -2.26
CA PHE A 496 0.09 22.25 -2.23
C PHE A 496 -1.23 21.48 -2.30
N SER A 497 -2.22 21.90 -1.52
CA SER A 497 -3.53 21.28 -1.49
C SER A 497 -4.20 21.34 -2.86
N ARG A 498 -4.23 22.51 -3.50
CA ARG A 498 -4.80 22.69 -4.84
C ARG A 498 -4.14 21.81 -5.90
N ASP A 499 -2.80 21.72 -5.87
CA ASP A 499 -2.05 21.10 -6.97
C ASP A 499 -1.89 19.58 -6.79
N SER A 500 -1.78 19.09 -5.55
CA SER A 500 -1.40 17.69 -5.26
C SER A 500 -2.52 16.84 -4.66
N PHE A 501 -3.41 17.40 -3.84
CA PHE A 501 -4.48 16.60 -3.20
C PHE A 501 -5.46 16.00 -4.21
N PRO A 502 -5.96 16.74 -5.23
CA PRO A 502 -6.88 16.16 -6.20
C PRO A 502 -6.28 14.98 -6.95
N GLU A 503 -4.98 15.04 -7.25
CA GLU A 503 -4.29 13.96 -7.97
C GLU A 503 -4.08 12.73 -7.09
N MET A 504 -3.70 12.94 -5.82
CA MET A 504 -3.53 11.85 -4.85
C MET A 504 -4.87 11.22 -4.44
N ARG A 505 -5.94 12.02 -4.35
CA ARG A 505 -7.30 11.53 -4.06
C ARG A 505 -7.77 10.52 -5.10
N LYS A 506 -7.48 10.75 -6.38
CA LYS A 506 -7.78 9.79 -7.47
C LYS A 506 -7.07 8.45 -7.32
N ALA A 507 -5.90 8.42 -6.68
CA ALA A 507 -5.14 7.18 -6.45
C ALA A 507 -5.80 6.27 -5.40
N LYS A 508 -6.77 6.78 -4.62
CA LYS A 508 -7.50 6.03 -3.57
C LYS A 508 -6.57 5.21 -2.67
N MET A 509 -5.52 5.87 -2.16
CA MET A 509 -4.50 5.24 -1.32
C MET A 509 -5.06 4.55 -0.06
N ILE A 510 -6.20 5.05 0.43
CA ILE A 510 -6.95 4.52 1.58
C ILE A 510 -8.22 3.81 1.06
N PRO A 511 -8.59 2.62 1.59
CA PRO A 511 -7.97 1.89 2.72
C PRO A 511 -6.53 1.45 2.45
N TRP A 512 -5.65 1.57 3.45
CA TRP A 512 -4.22 1.32 3.23
C TRP A 512 -3.92 -0.13 2.85
N ARG A 513 -4.73 -1.06 3.34
CA ARG A 513 -4.59 -2.49 3.04
C ARG A 513 -5.00 -2.88 1.62
N ASN A 514 -5.83 -2.07 0.95
CA ASN A 514 -6.32 -2.39 -0.39
C ASN A 514 -5.20 -2.26 -1.44
N PRO A 515 -5.28 -2.98 -2.56
CA PRO A 515 -4.45 -2.70 -3.74
C PRO A 515 -4.52 -1.23 -4.15
N VAL A 516 -3.47 -0.75 -4.81
CA VAL A 516 -3.41 0.59 -5.38
C VAL A 516 -3.06 0.48 -6.85
N ILE A 517 -3.85 1.17 -7.65
CA ILE A 517 -3.58 1.44 -9.06
C ILE A 517 -3.10 2.90 -9.12
N ILE A 518 -1.92 3.16 -9.69
CA ILE A 518 -1.41 4.53 -9.86
C ILE A 518 -1.05 4.85 -11.31
N THR A 519 -1.21 6.12 -11.68
CA THR A 519 -0.73 6.66 -12.96
C THR A 519 0.73 7.11 -12.86
N ASN A 520 1.38 7.32 -14.00
CA ASN A 520 2.72 7.91 -14.04
C ASN A 520 2.76 9.31 -13.37
N ARG A 521 1.68 10.09 -13.46
CA ARG A 521 1.57 11.43 -12.83
C ARG A 521 1.48 11.32 -11.31
N GLN A 522 0.67 10.41 -10.79
CA GLN A 522 0.58 10.13 -9.35
C GLN A 522 1.91 9.62 -8.82
N LYS A 523 2.58 8.73 -9.55
CA LYS A 523 3.91 8.25 -9.17
C LYS A 523 4.95 9.38 -9.05
N VAL A 524 5.00 10.30 -10.02
CA VAL A 524 5.87 11.49 -9.93
C VAL A 524 5.52 12.34 -8.70
N THR A 525 4.22 12.48 -8.42
CA THR A 525 3.73 13.19 -7.23
C THR A 525 4.20 12.50 -5.95
N ILE A 526 3.97 11.20 -5.79
CA ILE A 526 4.45 10.38 -4.65
C ILE A 526 5.96 10.56 -4.45
N THR A 527 6.75 10.44 -5.51
CA THR A 527 8.20 10.61 -5.46
C THR A 527 8.59 12.00 -4.96
N ARG A 528 7.93 13.06 -5.43
CA ARG A 528 8.17 14.42 -4.94
C ARG A 528 7.80 14.59 -3.46
N LEU A 529 6.69 14.01 -3.04
CA LEU A 529 6.18 14.17 -1.67
C LEU A 529 7.03 13.40 -0.66
N PHE A 530 7.35 12.16 -0.97
CA PHE A 530 7.88 11.22 0.00
C PHE A 530 9.37 10.94 -0.25
N LYS A 531 9.78 10.72 -1.50
CA LYS A 531 11.11 10.14 -1.82
C LYS A 531 12.23 11.13 -2.13
N ILE A 532 11.96 12.28 -2.74
CA ILE A 532 13.01 13.24 -3.14
C ILE A 532 13.51 14.03 -1.94
N ASP A 533 14.81 14.01 -1.72
CA ASP A 533 15.49 15.03 -0.93
C ASP A 533 15.58 16.32 -1.74
N HIS A 534 14.71 17.27 -1.44
CA HIS A 534 14.65 18.56 -2.14
C HIS A 534 15.99 19.32 -2.12
N TYR A 535 16.92 18.93 -1.26
CA TYR A 535 18.26 19.50 -1.12
C TYR A 535 19.33 18.89 -2.04
N ALA A 536 19.11 17.71 -2.65
CA ALA A 536 20.05 17.13 -3.60
C ALA A 536 20.03 17.85 -4.97
N GLN A 537 18.85 18.28 -5.42
CA GLN A 537 18.69 18.98 -6.70
C GLN A 537 19.27 20.42 -6.69
N LEU A 538 19.28 21.09 -5.54
CA LEU A 538 19.89 22.43 -5.40
C LEU A 538 21.43 22.38 -5.42
N LYS A 539 22.05 21.28 -4.97
CA LYS A 539 23.50 21.08 -5.08
C LYS A 539 23.92 20.75 -6.52
N LEU A 540 23.13 19.98 -7.26
CA LEU A 540 23.38 19.69 -8.67
C LEU A 540 23.25 20.94 -9.55
N LYS A 541 22.22 21.77 -9.36
CA LYS A 541 22.08 23.06 -10.06
C LYS A 541 23.16 24.10 -9.72
N LYS A 542 23.85 23.96 -8.59
CA LYS A 542 24.99 24.83 -8.23
C LYS A 542 26.31 24.35 -8.82
N LYS A 543 26.48 23.04 -9.07
CA LYS A 543 27.65 22.50 -9.77
C LYS A 543 27.62 22.77 -11.28
N ASP A 544 26.45 22.90 -11.90
CA ASP A 544 26.32 23.28 -13.31
C ASP A 544 26.44 24.81 -13.55
N LYS A 545 26.80 25.58 -12.52
CA LYS A 545 26.99 27.05 -12.59
C LYS A 545 28.37 27.50 -12.06
N THR A 546 29.30 26.58 -11.94
CA THR A 546 30.73 26.80 -11.68
C THR A 546 31.50 25.98 -12.70
#